data_AF-A0A832H2X2-F1
#
_entry.id   AF-A0A832H2X2-F1
#
_cell.length_a   1.000
_cell.length_b   1.000
_cell.length_c   1.000
_cell.angle_alpha   90.00
_cell.angle_beta   90.00
_cell.angle_gamma   90.00
#
_symmetry.space_group_name_H-M   'P 1'
#
loop_
_entity.id
_entity.type
_entity.pdbx_description
1 polymer ?
#
loop_
_entity_poly.entity_id
_entity_poly.type
_entity_poly.pdbx_seq_one_letter_code
_entity_poly.pdbx_strand_id
1 'polypeptide(L)' 'MVDAYFPGSSALLKRDVPEVGTDRVQSITDAQSQNLLVVGHIARVEICSAVARRRREASISSIQANQILAAFRGHWNT' A
#
# COMPACT_ATOMS: atom_id res chain seq x y z
N MET A 1 -7.79 -7.97 -20.60
CA MET A 1 -7.32 -9.28 -20.10
C MET A 1 -7.31 -9.16 -18.59
N VAL A 2 -7.93 -10.10 -17.87
CA VAL A 2 -7.92 -10.09 -16.41
C VAL A 2 -6.66 -10.83 -15.98
N ASP A 3 -5.73 -10.13 -15.34
CA ASP A 3 -4.52 -10.73 -14.78
C ASP A 3 -4.67 -10.92 -13.27
N ALA A 4 -3.97 -11.91 -12.73
CA ALA A 4 -3.92 -12.16 -11.28
C ALA A 4 -2.56 -11.72 -10.73
N TYR A 5 -2.58 -10.87 -9.69
CA TYR A 5 -1.39 -10.35 -9.03
C TYR A 5 -1.39 -10.71 -7.54
N PHE A 6 -0.21 -11.04 -7.03
CA PHE A 6 0.05 -11.23 -5.60
C PHE A 6 1.01 -10.13 -5.11
N PRO A 7 0.50 -8.91 -4.81
CA PRO A 7 1.36 -7.81 -4.37
C PRO A 7 1.84 -8.02 -2.94
N GLY A 8 3.16 -7.88 -2.74
CA GLY A 8 3.75 -7.79 -1.40
C GLY A 8 3.50 -6.43 -0.73
N SER A 9 3.87 -6.31 0.55
CA SER A 9 3.70 -5.08 1.34
C SER A 9 4.37 -3.85 0.73
N SER A 10 5.54 -3.99 0.12
CA SER A 10 6.22 -2.89 -0.57
C SER A 10 5.44 -2.40 -1.79
N ALA A 11 4.86 -3.30 -2.58
CA ALA A 11 4.01 -2.93 -3.71
C ALA A 11 2.73 -2.26 -3.23
N LEU A 12 2.08 -2.77 -2.18
CA LEU A 12 0.86 -2.16 -1.64
C LEU A 12 1.12 -0.75 -1.09
N LEU A 13 2.26 -0.52 -0.44
CA LEU A 13 2.60 0.81 0.09
C LEU A 13 2.78 1.86 -1.03
N LYS A 14 3.29 1.46 -2.21
CA LYS A 14 3.44 2.32 -3.41
C LYS A 14 2.13 2.91 -3.90
N ARG A 15 1.00 2.28 -3.58
CA ARG A 15 -0.32 2.79 -3.92
C ARG A 15 -0.62 4.10 -3.19
N ASP A 16 -0.17 4.19 -1.93
CA ASP A 16 -0.49 5.29 -1.00
C ASP A 16 0.69 6.26 -0.78
N VAL A 17 1.91 5.82 -1.09
CA VAL A 17 3.15 6.60 -0.91
C VAL A 17 3.84 6.76 -2.26
N PRO A 18 4.06 8.00 -2.73
CA PRO A 18 4.78 8.25 -3.98
C PRO A 18 6.23 7.75 -3.89
N GLU A 19 6.58 6.76 -4.70
CA GLU A 19 7.94 6.26 -4.89
C GLU A 19 8.11 5.65 -6.29
N VAL A 20 9.33 5.22 -6.63
CA VAL A 20 9.60 4.64 -7.96
C VAL A 20 8.72 3.40 -8.18
N GLY A 21 7.90 3.46 -9.23
CA GLY A 21 6.95 2.42 -9.61
C GLY A 21 5.52 2.61 -9.07
N THR A 22 5.20 3.73 -8.41
CA THR A 22 3.83 4.06 -7.99
C THR A 22 2.83 3.99 -9.14
N ASP A 23 3.11 4.63 -10.28
CA ASP A 23 2.18 4.66 -11.43
C ASP A 23 1.81 3.26 -11.92
N ARG A 24 2.81 2.35 -11.94
CA ARG A 24 2.59 0.95 -12.33
C ARG A 24 1.76 0.18 -11.29
N VAL A 25 2.00 0.40 -10.01
CA VAL A 25 1.18 -0.23 -8.95
C VAL A 25 -0.24 0.32 -9.01
N GLN A 26 -0.41 1.62 -9.19
CA GLN A 26 -1.72 2.24 -9.32
C GLN A 26 -2.47 1.71 -10.54
N SER A 27 -1.81 1.55 -11.69
CA SER A 27 -2.46 0.96 -12.88
C SER A 27 -2.87 -0.51 -12.68
N ILE A 28 -2.10 -1.29 -11.91
CA ILE A 28 -2.43 -2.69 -11.59
C ILE A 28 -3.58 -2.76 -10.57
N THR A 29 -3.61 -1.85 -9.62
CA THR A 29 -4.57 -1.84 -8.49
C THR A 29 -5.80 -0.97 -8.71
N ASP A 30 -5.90 -0.34 -9.88
CA ASP A 30 -7.09 0.41 -10.31
C ASP A 30 -8.28 -0.54 -10.41
N ALA A 31 -9.40 -0.18 -9.78
CA ALA A 31 -10.64 -0.94 -9.84
C ALA A 31 -11.15 -1.11 -11.29
N GLN A 32 -10.88 -0.15 -12.17
CA GLN A 32 -11.25 -0.22 -13.59
C GLN A 32 -10.43 -1.25 -14.38
N SER A 33 -9.26 -1.67 -13.87
CA SER A 33 -8.43 -2.70 -14.51
C SER A 33 -9.03 -4.10 -14.43
N GLN A 34 -9.98 -4.32 -13.50
CA GLN A 34 -10.59 -5.61 -13.22
C GLN A 34 -9.58 -6.74 -12.91
N ASN A 35 -8.35 -6.40 -12.51
CA ASN A 35 -7.35 -7.38 -12.11
C ASN A 35 -7.75 -8.09 -10.80
N LEU A 36 -7.42 -9.38 -10.68
CA LEU A 36 -7.57 -10.12 -9.43
C LEU A 36 -6.36 -9.84 -8.53
N LEU A 37 -6.60 -9.22 -7.37
CA LEU A 37 -5.56 -8.96 -6.37
C LEU A 37 -5.69 -9.99 -5.23
N VAL A 38 -4.67 -10.83 -5.06
CA VAL A 38 -4.57 -11.74 -3.92
C VAL A 38 -3.62 -11.14 -2.90
N VAL A 39 -4.14 -10.76 -1.74
CA VAL A 39 -3.34 -10.08 -0.70
C VAL A 39 -3.22 -10.95 0.54
N GLY A 40 -1.98 -11.21 0.98
CA GLY A 40 -1.74 -11.89 2.25
C GLY A 40 -2.08 -11.00 3.45
N HIS A 41 -2.83 -11.53 4.42
CA HIS A 41 -3.18 -10.79 5.66
C HIS A 41 -1.94 -10.27 6.42
N ILE A 42 -0.78 -10.91 6.27
CA ILE A 42 0.48 -10.47 6.87
C ILE A 42 0.92 -9.09 6.37
N ALA A 43 0.57 -8.70 5.14
CA ALA A 43 0.94 -7.41 4.56
C ALA A 43 0.43 -6.23 5.40
N ARG A 44 -0.74 -6.38 6.05
CA ARG A 44 -1.27 -5.39 7.00
C ARG A 44 -0.33 -5.14 8.18
N VAL A 45 0.26 -6.21 8.72
CA VAL A 45 1.20 -6.13 9.85
C VAL A 45 2.52 -5.51 9.39
N GLU A 46 3.02 -5.91 8.22
CA GLU A 46 4.26 -5.40 7.65
C GLU A 46 4.18 -3.89 7.37
N ILE A 47 3.09 -3.42 6.74
CA ILE A 47 2.88 -2.01 6.43
C ILE A 47 2.78 -1.18 7.71
N CYS A 48 1.97 -1.60 8.69
CA CYS A 48 1.87 -0.93 9.98
C CYS A 48 3.24 -0.85 10.69
N SER A 49 4.01 -1.94 10.66
CA SER A 49 5.34 -2.00 11.27
C SER A 49 6.34 -1.07 10.56
N ALA A 50 6.30 -1.02 9.23
CA ALA A 50 7.15 -0.15 8.43
C ALA A 50 6.86 1.34 8.70
N VAL A 51 5.58 1.74 8.74
CA VAL A 51 5.16 3.11 9.07
C VAL A 51 5.56 3.47 10.50
N ALA A 52 5.33 2.57 11.47
CA ALA A 52 5.71 2.80 12.86
C ALA A 52 7.22 2.99 13.02
N ARG A 53 8.03 2.17 12.33
CA ARG A 53 9.49 2.31 12.31
C ARG A 53 9.90 3.66 11.73
N ARG A 54 9.40 4.03 10.55
CA ARG A 54 9.71 5.31 9.89
C ARG A 54 9.35 6.51 10.76
N ARG A 55 8.25 6.43 11.51
CA ARG A 55 7.85 7.46 12.49
C ARG A 55 8.84 7.55 13.66
N ARG A 56 9.27 6.41 14.23
CA ARG A 56 10.27 6.38 15.32
C ARG A 56 11.61 6.96 14.89
N GLU A 57 12.01 6.72 13.65
CA GLU A 57 13.24 7.26 13.06
C GLU A 57 13.10 8.73 12.62
N ALA A 58 11.95 9.37 12.88
CA ALA A 58 11.64 10.74 12.43
C ALA A 58 11.75 10.96 10.90
N SER A 59 11.79 9.89 10.12
CA SER A 59 11.81 9.95 8.65
C SER A 59 10.47 10.37 8.04
N ILE A 60 9.39 10.23 8.81
CA ILE A 60 8.05 10.77 8.50
C ILE A 60 7.45 11.39 9.77
N SER A 61 6.64 12.42 9.60
CA SER A 61 5.88 13.04 10.70
C SER A 61 4.71 12.16 11.15
N SER A 62 4.19 12.42 12.35
CA SER A 62 2.96 11.77 12.83
C SER A 62 1.76 12.02 11.92
N ILE A 63 1.70 13.19 11.27
CA ILE A 63 0.64 13.52 10.30
C ILE A 63 0.76 12.63 9.07
N GLN A 64 1.96 12.53 8.49
CA GLN A 64 2.24 11.66 7.35
C GLN A 64 1.93 10.20 7.67
N ALA A 65 2.37 9.70 8.84
CA ALA A 65 2.07 8.33 9.27
C ALA A 65 0.56 8.07 9.36
N ASN A 66 -0.22 9.02 9.90
CA ASN A 66 -1.68 8.89 9.99
C ASN A 66 -2.34 8.92 8.61
N GLN A 67 -1.89 9.78 7.70
CA GLN A 67 -2.38 9.86 6.32
C GLN A 67 -2.15 8.54 5.57
N ILE A 68 -0.93 8.00 5.63
CA ILE A 68 -0.57 6.72 4.99
C ILE A 68 -1.45 5.58 5.51
N LEU A 69 -1.59 5.46 6.83
CA LEU A 69 -2.40 4.40 7.43
C LEU A 69 -3.90 4.57 7.14
N ALA A 70 -4.40 5.79 7.00
CA ALA A 70 -5.77 6.06 6.64
C ALA A 70 -6.07 5.65 5.18
N ALA A 71 -5.19 6.03 4.25
CA ALA A 71 -5.29 5.65 2.84
C ALA A 71 -5.25 4.12 2.68
N PHE A 72 -4.26 3.47 3.29
CA PHE A 72 -4.13 2.02 3.26
C PHE A 72 -5.36 1.30 3.83
N ARG A 73 -5.93 1.77 4.96
CA ARG A 73 -7.17 1.20 5.52
C ARG A 73 -8.37 1.37 4.58
N GLY A 74 -8.44 2.49 3.87
CA GLY A 74 -9.48 2.72 2.86
C GLY A 74 -9.43 1.66 1.78
N HIS A 75 -8.24 1.42 1.22
CA HIS A 75 -8.03 0.42 0.17
C HIS A 75 -8.14 -1.03 0.65
N TRP A 76 -7.84 -1.32 1.92
CA TRP A 76 -7.93 -2.68 2.46
C TRP A 76 -9.39 -3.15 2.63
N ASN A 77 -10.31 -2.23 2.86
CA ASN A 77 -11.71 -2.54 3.18
C ASN A 77 -12.65 -2.52 1.96
N THR A 78 -12.13 -2.24 0.76
CA THR A 78 -12.84 -2.20 -0.53
C THR A 78 -12.41 -3.35 -1.41
#